data_AF-W7WF15-F1
#
_entry.id   AF-W7WF15-F1
#
_cell.length_a   1.000
_cell.length_b   1.000
_cell.length_c   1.000
_cell.angle_alpha   90.00
_cell.angle_beta   90.00
_cell.angle_gamma   90.00
#
_symmetry.space_group_name_H-M   'P 1'
#
loop_
_entity.id
_entity.type
_entity.pdbx_description
1 polymer ?
#
loop_
_entity_poly.entity_id
_entity_poly.type
_entity_poly.pdbx_seq_one_letter_code
_entity_poly.pdbx_strand_id
1 'polypeptide(L)' 'MGLPNVLSEDFVVPELLQHAMTPDALATETLRWLDDPAACERIAGRFTELHFLLRRDTARAATDAIAQVIAG' A
#
# COMPACT_ATOMS: atom_id res chain seq x y z
N MET A 1 -7.56 -5.31 5.84
CA MET A 1 -6.38 -5.56 4.99
C MET A 1 -5.84 -4.21 4.58
N GLY A 2 -4.57 -3.94 4.86
CA GLY A 2 -3.93 -2.67 4.56
C GLY A 2 -3.83 -2.46 3.06
N LEU A 3 -4.19 -1.26 2.60
CA LEU A 3 -4.06 -0.89 1.19
C LEU A 3 -2.64 -1.10 0.62
N PRO A 4 -1.51 -0.83 1.31
CA PRO A 4 -0.20 -0.97 0.69
C PRO A 4 0.20 -2.40 0.34
N ASN A 5 -0.07 -3.40 1.21
CA ASN A 5 0.30 -4.79 0.89
C ASN A 5 -0.60 -5.38 -0.19
N VAL A 6 -1.90 -5.07 -0.14
CA VAL A 6 -2.86 -5.50 -1.18
C VAL A 6 -2.48 -4.93 -2.54
N LEU A 7 -2.15 -3.64 -2.62
CA LEU A 7 -1.73 -2.99 -3.87
C LEU A 7 -0.34 -3.45 -4.33
N SER A 8 0.51 -3.87 -3.40
CA SER A 8 1.84 -4.42 -3.71
C SER A 8 1.79 -5.87 -4.18
N GLU A 9 0.67 -6.58 -3.95
CA GLU A 9 0.56 -8.04 -4.02
C GLU A 9 1.67 -8.76 -3.21
N ASP A 10 2.18 -8.08 -2.18
CA ASP A 10 3.34 -8.49 -1.39
C ASP A 10 3.27 -7.90 0.02
N PHE A 11 3.94 -8.54 0.97
CA PHE A 11 3.94 -8.14 2.37
C PHE A 11 5.06 -7.13 2.67
N VAL A 12 4.84 -5.89 2.25
CA VAL A 12 5.84 -4.82 2.31
C VAL A 12 5.89 -4.09 3.65
N VAL A 13 4.77 -4.04 4.39
CA VAL A 13 4.70 -3.54 5.77
C VAL A 13 4.01 -4.53 6.71
N PRO A 14 4.36 -4.54 8.01
CA PRO A 14 3.57 -5.25 9.01
C PRO A 14 2.14 -4.67 9.12
N GLU A 15 1.13 -5.54 9.08
CA GLU A 15 -0.28 -5.18 9.30
C GLU A 15 -0.74 -5.65 10.69
N LEU A 16 -0.38 -4.90 11.72
CA LEU A 16 -0.86 -5.13 13.09
C LEU A 16 -2.33 -4.70 13.19
N LEU A 17 -3.25 -5.63 12.97
CA LEU A 17 -4.69 -5.39 12.98
C LEU A 17 -5.39 -6.14 14.12
N GLN A 18 -6.51 -5.57 14.60
CA GLN A 18 -7.36 -6.18 15.63
C GLN A 18 -6.53 -6.57 16.86
N HIS A 19 -6.58 -7.83 17.27
CA HIS A 19 -5.86 -8.37 18.42
C HIS A 19 -4.32 -8.29 18.29
N ALA A 20 -3.78 -8.13 17.07
CA ALA A 20 -2.34 -7.96 16.86
C ALA A 20 -1.87 -6.52 17.13
N MET A 21 -2.78 -5.54 17.22
CA MET A 21 -2.46 -4.13 17.48
C MET A 21 -2.23 -3.88 18.97
N THR A 22 -1.23 -4.55 19.55
CA THR A 22 -0.84 -4.37 20.95
C THR A 22 0.25 -3.30 21.07
N PRO A 23 0.38 -2.60 22.21
CA PRO A 23 1.44 -1.62 22.44
C PRO A 23 2.84 -2.20 22.21
N ASP A 24 3.11 -3.41 22.70
CA ASP A 24 4.42 -4.06 22.57
C ASP A 24 4.75 -4.40 21.12
N ALA A 25 3.77 -4.90 20.36
CA ALA A 25 3.95 -5.20 18.94
C ALA A 25 4.20 -3.92 18.12
N LEU A 26 3.45 -2.85 18.41
CA LEU A 26 3.64 -1.54 17.77
C LEU A 26 5.02 -0.95 18.06
N ALA A 27 5.44 -0.99 19.32
CA ALA A 27 6.76 -0.50 19.73
C ALA A 27 7.88 -1.29 19.04
N THR A 28 7.78 -2.63 19.06
CA THR A 28 8.77 -3.51 18.43
C THR A 28 8.89 -3.24 16.94
N GLU A 29 7.78 -3.18 16.21
CA GLU A 29 7.84 -2.95 14.77
C GLU A 29 8.28 -1.54 14.41
N THR A 30 7.86 -0.53 15.19
CA THR A 30 8.31 0.85 14.97
C THR A 30 9.82 0.96 15.15
N LEU A 31 10.37 0.41 16.23
CA LEU A 31 11.81 0.43 16.48
C LEU A 31 12.58 -0.33 15.39
N ARG A 32 12.08 -1.49 14.96
CA ARG A 32 12.70 -2.25 13.86
C ARG A 32 12.83 -1.42 12.57
N TRP A 33 11.81 -0.64 12.23
CA TRP A 33 11.85 0.25 11.06
C TRP A 33 12.81 1.42 11.24
N LEU A 34 12.88 2.00 12.45
CA LEU A 34 13.82 3.07 12.77
C LEU A 34 15.29 2.59 12.70
N ASP A 35 15.53 1.33 13.07
CA ASP A 35 16.87 0.72 13.08
C ASP A 35 17.29 0.16 11.70
N ASP A 36 16.40 0.14 10.70
CA ASP A 36 16.72 -0.32 9.34
C ASP A 36 16.42 0.77 8.28
N PRO A 37 17.36 1.73 8.10
CA PRO A 37 17.25 2.76 7.07
C PRO A 37 17.14 2.19 5.65
N ALA A 38 17.81 1.06 5.39
CA ALA A 38 17.80 0.43 4.07
C ALA A 38 16.41 -0.16 3.75
N ALA A 39 15.70 -0.72 4.73
CA ALA A 39 14.30 -1.11 4.56
C ALA A 39 13.41 0.09 4.27
N CYS A 40 13.60 1.20 5.00
CA CYS A 40 12.86 2.44 4.75
C CYS A 40 13.06 2.95 3.31
N GLU A 41 14.29 2.93 2.80
CA GLU A 41 14.58 3.32 1.41
C GLU A 41 13.89 2.40 0.40
N ARG A 42 13.97 1.07 0.61
CA ARG A 42 13.30 0.09 -0.27
C ARG A 42 11.80 0.33 -0.33
N ILE A 43 11.16 0.56 0.82
CA ILE A 43 9.71 0.72 0.84
C ILE A 43 9.25 2.07 0.28
N ALA A 44 10.03 3.13 0.50
CA ALA A 44 9.79 4.42 -0.13
C ALA A 44 9.85 4.32 -1.67
N GLY A 45 10.82 3.56 -2.21
CA GLY A 45 10.89 3.25 -3.64
C GLY A 45 9.65 2.50 -4.12
N ARG A 46 9.27 1.43 -3.44
CA ARG A 46 8.08 0.63 -3.77
C ARG A 46 6.80 1.45 -3.75
N PHE A 47 6.60 2.29 -2.75
CA PHE A 47 5.41 3.16 -2.66
C PHE A 47 5.41 4.25 -3.74
N THR A 48 6.58 4.73 -4.14
CA THR A 48 6.71 5.66 -5.27
C THR A 48 6.29 5.00 -6.57
N GLU A 49 6.73 3.77 -6.83
CA GLU A 49 6.31 2.99 -8.00
C GLU A 49 4.80 2.76 -8.01
N LEU A 50 4.22 2.34 -6.87
CA LEU A 50 2.78 2.16 -6.72
C LEU A 50 2.01 3.47 -6.93
N HIS A 51 2.52 4.58 -6.39
CA HIS A 51 1.91 5.89 -6.59
C HIS A 51 1.84 6.26 -8.08
N PHE A 52 2.91 6.02 -8.85
CA PHE A 52 2.91 6.27 -10.29
C PHE A 52 2.03 5.30 -11.06
N LEU A 53 1.99 4.02 -10.66
CA LEU A 53 1.11 3.01 -11.25
C LEU A 53 -0.36 3.43 -11.10
N LEU A 54 -0.77 3.84 -9.90
CA LEU A 54 -2.14 4.24 -9.58
C LEU A 54 -2.49 5.63 -10.11
N ARG A 55 -1.51 6.52 -10.31
CA ARG A 55 -1.71 7.84 -10.93
C ARG A 55 -2.11 7.79 -12.40
N ARG A 56 -2.13 6.63 -13.04
CA ARG A 56 -2.76 6.49 -14.36
C ARG A 56 -4.25 6.59 -14.21
N ASP A 57 -4.81 7.68 -14.75
CA ASP A 57 -6.17 7.98 -15.20
C ASP A 57 -7.28 6.96 -14.87
N THR A 58 -7.31 6.44 -13.65
CA THR A 58 -8.20 5.34 -13.25
C THR A 58 -9.62 5.87 -13.16
N ALA A 59 -9.77 7.15 -12.85
CA ALA A 59 -11.02 7.89 -13.02
C ALA A 59 -11.45 7.87 -14.50
N ARG A 60 -10.59 8.26 -15.46
CA ARG A 60 -10.95 8.27 -16.88
C ARG A 60 -11.20 6.87 -17.43
N ALA A 61 -10.35 5.89 -17.11
CA ALA A 61 -10.52 4.50 -17.54
C ALA A 61 -11.79 3.85 -16.93
N ALA A 62 -12.12 4.16 -15.67
CA ALA A 62 -13.36 3.72 -15.06
C ALA A 62 -14.58 4.44 -15.68
N THR A 63 -14.50 5.74 -15.94
CA THR A 63 -15.54 6.49 -16.65
C THR A 63 -15.74 5.97 -18.06
N ASP A 64 -14.69 5.66 -18.81
CA ASP A 64 -14.75 5.12 -20.18
C ASP A 64 -15.37 3.72 -20.18
N ALA A 65 -14.99 2.86 -19.21
CA ALA A 65 -15.58 1.54 -19.05
C ALA A 65 -17.08 1.61 -18.67
N ILE A 66 -17.45 2.52 -17.76
CA ILE A 66 -18.85 2.76 -17.40
C ILE A 66 -19.63 3.32 -18.60
N ALA A 67 -19.06 4.26 -19.36
CA ALA A 67 -19.68 4.83 -20.55
C ALA A 67 -19.92 3.77 -21.63
N GLN A 68 -19.00 2.82 -21.82
CA GLN A 68 -19.20 1.69 -22.73
C GLN A 68 -20.35 0.76 -22.28
N VAL A 69 -20.52 0.53 -20.98
CA VAL A 69 -21.61 -0.29 -20.44
C VAL A 69 -22.97 0.41 -20.53
N ILE A 70 -23.01 1.74 -20.40
CA ILE A 70 -24.26 2.53 -20.51
C ILE A 70 -24.65 2.78 -21.97
N ALA A 71 -23.68 2.82 -22.89
CA ALA A 71 -23.91 3.05 -24.32
C ALA A 71 -24.23 1.77 -25.11
N GLY A 72 -24.21 0.59 -24.47
CA GLY A 72 -24.68 -0.69 -25.02
C GLY A 72 -26.06 -1.05 -24.48
#